data_AF-A0A348Y6P9-F1
#
_entry.id   AF-A0A348Y6P9-F1
#
_cell.length_a   1.000
_cell.length_b   1.000
_cell.length_c   1.000
_cell.angle_alpha   90.00
_cell.angle_beta   90.00
_cell.angle_gamma   90.00
#
_symmetry.space_group_name_H-M   'P 1'
#
loop_
_entity.id
_entity.type
_entity.pdbx_description
1 polymer ?
#
loop_
_entity_poly.entity_id
_entity_poly.type
_entity_poly.pdbx_seq_one_letter_code
_entity_poly.pdbx_strand_id
1 'polypeptide(L)'
;MTNTALPTSSADQENDIQSNKLHKSQNAVVLLSGGLDSVTCLYWAKARYASVTAVSFDYGQRHNSELVAAKAIAENAGVNHRIIDIDIAQLGGSSLTDYSMIVPDGDTDKFPDKKRDEIDNDAIPNTYVPARNTIFLSYALAVAEVTDSNHIVIGVSSVDYSGYPDCRPEYIAAFQHMANLATKAGVTGHHLSIQTPLQQLSKAETIELGLSFGVDYGQTISCYQADANGLACGSCDSCALRRQGFAQAGVADPTHYQP
;
A
#
# COMPACT_ATOMS: atom_id res chain seq x y z
N MET A 1 -35.99 16.30 7.13
CA MET A 1 -34.64 16.65 6.66
C MET A 1 -33.73 16.78 7.88
N THR A 2 -33.28 15.64 8.41
CA THR A 2 -32.39 15.60 9.57
C THR A 2 -30.96 15.65 9.08
N ASN A 3 -30.36 16.82 9.24
CA ASN A 3 -28.97 17.13 8.96
C ASN A 3 -28.11 16.30 9.93
N THR A 4 -27.58 15.17 9.47
CA THR A 4 -26.60 14.36 10.20
C THR A 4 -25.24 14.78 9.70
N ALA A 5 -24.65 15.77 10.37
CA ALA A 5 -23.24 16.08 10.19
C ALA A 5 -22.42 14.83 10.57
N LEU A 6 -21.57 14.39 9.65
CA LEU A 6 -20.58 13.34 9.89
C LEU A 6 -19.69 13.77 11.07
N PRO A 7 -19.40 12.90 12.06
CA PRO A 7 -18.44 13.22 13.09
C PRO A 7 -17.05 13.38 12.46
N THR A 8 -16.41 14.52 12.71
CA THR A 8 -15.00 14.75 12.37
C THR A 8 -14.12 13.89 13.26
N SER A 9 -13.76 12.68 12.82
CA SER A 9 -12.84 11.77 13.53
C SER A 9 -11.37 11.97 13.15
N SER A 10 -11.00 13.11 12.58
CA SER A 10 -9.64 13.36 12.07
C SER A 10 -8.58 13.44 13.19
N ALA A 11 -8.96 13.83 14.40
CA ALA A 11 -8.04 14.01 15.53
C ALA A 11 -7.52 12.69 16.13
N ASP A 12 -8.23 11.57 15.96
CA ASP A 12 -7.82 10.27 16.49
C ASP A 12 -6.90 9.51 15.53
N GLN A 13 -6.97 9.77 14.22
CA GLN A 13 -6.13 9.12 13.21
C GLN A 13 -4.73 9.75 13.10
N GLU A 14 -4.59 11.08 13.22
CA GLU A 14 -3.29 11.74 13.23
C GLU A 14 -2.41 11.33 14.42
N ASN A 15 -3.03 10.91 15.54
CA ASN A 15 -2.33 10.52 16.76
C ASN A 15 -1.72 9.11 16.73
N ASP A 16 -2.15 8.17 15.88
CA ASP A 16 -1.70 6.77 15.97
C ASP A 16 -0.39 6.48 15.22
N ILE A 17 -0.03 7.30 14.22
CA ILE A 17 1.24 7.18 13.49
C ILE A 17 2.41 7.72 14.34
N GLN A 18 2.19 8.84 15.04
CA GLN A 18 3.20 9.45 15.93
C GLN A 18 3.21 8.84 17.34
N SER A 19 2.10 8.26 17.80
CA SER A 19 2.12 7.54 19.07
C SER A 19 2.75 6.17 18.90
N ASN A 20 3.68 5.82 19.78
CA ASN A 20 4.20 4.46 19.94
C ASN A 20 3.15 3.52 20.57
N LYS A 21 1.87 3.72 20.25
CA LYS A 21 0.77 3.00 20.87
C LYS A 21 0.78 1.56 20.37
N LEU A 22 0.94 0.65 21.33
CA LEU A 22 0.93 -0.77 21.08
C LEU A 22 -0.49 -1.30 21.25
N HIS A 23 -0.96 -2.04 20.25
CA HIS A 23 -2.28 -2.66 20.22
C HIS A 23 -2.15 -4.18 20.44
N LYS A 24 -1.47 -4.57 21.53
CA LYS A 24 -1.08 -5.97 21.82
C LYS A 24 -2.23 -6.92 22.16
N SER A 25 -3.46 -6.43 22.19
CA SER A 25 -4.69 -7.22 22.32
C SER A 25 -5.52 -7.25 21.03
N GLN A 26 -5.06 -6.60 19.96
CA GLN A 26 -5.81 -6.46 18.70
C GLN A 26 -5.03 -7.07 17.54
N ASN A 27 -5.78 -7.56 16.55
CA ASN A 27 -5.23 -8.14 15.32
C ASN A 27 -5.32 -7.15 14.17
N ALA A 28 -4.43 -7.31 13.20
CA ALA A 28 -4.40 -6.51 11.98
C ALA A 28 -4.35 -7.37 10.71
N VAL A 29 -5.01 -6.90 9.67
CA VAL A 29 -4.80 -7.33 8.29
C VAL A 29 -3.85 -6.34 7.63
N VAL A 30 -2.84 -6.82 6.92
CA VAL A 30 -1.90 -5.97 6.17
C VAL A 30 -2.02 -6.30 4.68
N LEU A 31 -2.23 -5.28 3.85
CA LEU A 31 -2.10 -5.43 2.41
C LEU A 31 -0.63 -5.48 2.02
N LEU A 32 -0.17 -6.63 1.52
CA LEU A 32 1.22 -6.94 1.21
C LEU A 32 1.38 -7.19 -0.29
N SER A 33 2.18 -6.38 -0.99
CA SER A 33 2.51 -6.62 -2.40
C SER A 33 3.92 -7.18 -2.62
N GLY A 34 4.78 -7.16 -1.60
CA GLY A 34 6.20 -7.52 -1.71
C GLY A 34 7.09 -6.33 -2.09
N GLY A 35 6.49 -5.17 -2.41
CA GLY A 35 7.19 -3.91 -2.62
C GLY A 35 7.54 -3.18 -1.33
N LEU A 36 8.52 -2.26 -1.42
CA LEU A 36 9.08 -1.44 -0.35
C LEU A 36 8.04 -0.97 0.68
N ASP A 37 7.01 -0.23 0.23
CA ASP A 37 6.02 0.40 1.09
C ASP A 37 5.20 -0.64 1.89
N SER A 38 4.68 -1.66 1.20
CA SER A 38 3.86 -2.70 1.82
C SER A 38 4.64 -3.54 2.85
N VAL A 39 5.94 -3.72 2.61
CA VAL A 39 6.82 -4.46 3.51
C VAL A 39 7.18 -3.61 4.73
N THR A 40 7.39 -2.30 4.56
CA THR A 40 7.48 -1.36 5.68
C THR A 40 6.23 -1.45 6.56
N CYS A 41 5.03 -1.42 5.95
CA CYS A 41 3.76 -1.57 6.67
C CYS A 41 3.65 -2.89 7.44
N LEU A 42 4.11 -4.01 6.85
CA LEU A 42 4.10 -5.31 7.51
C LEU A 42 4.93 -5.30 8.79
N TYR A 43 6.18 -4.81 8.72
CA TYR A 43 7.07 -4.77 9.88
C TYR A 43 6.60 -3.74 10.93
N TRP A 44 6.07 -2.60 10.49
CA TRP A 44 5.41 -1.62 11.36
C TRP A 44 4.23 -2.22 12.13
N ALA A 45 3.40 -3.02 11.44
CA ALA A 45 2.24 -3.67 12.04
C ALA A 45 2.65 -4.78 13.02
N LYS A 46 3.65 -5.59 12.68
CA LYS A 46 4.19 -6.63 13.58
C LYS A 46 4.70 -6.06 14.90
N ALA A 47 5.29 -4.87 14.87
CA ALA A 47 5.75 -4.21 16.09
C ALA A 47 4.57 -3.82 17.01
N ARG A 48 3.38 -3.57 16.47
CA ARG A 48 2.24 -2.96 17.18
C ARG A 48 1.14 -3.92 17.59
N TYR A 49 0.79 -4.87 16.73
CA TYR A 49 -0.39 -5.75 16.94
C TYR A 49 -0.03 -7.08 17.62
N ALA A 50 -1.05 -7.78 18.10
CA ALA A 50 -0.93 -9.11 18.69
C ALA A 50 -0.68 -10.19 17.62
N SER A 51 -1.44 -10.10 16.53
CA SER A 51 -1.36 -10.98 15.37
C SER A 51 -1.53 -10.18 14.09
N VAL A 52 -0.84 -10.61 13.03
CA VAL A 52 -0.90 -10.00 11.70
C VAL A 52 -1.23 -11.07 10.67
N THR A 53 -2.22 -10.78 9.83
CA THR A 53 -2.52 -11.55 8.62
C THR A 53 -2.20 -10.71 7.39
N ALA A 54 -1.20 -11.11 6.61
CA ALA A 54 -0.89 -10.50 5.34
C ALA A 54 -1.86 -10.99 4.24
N VAL A 55 -2.25 -10.08 3.36
CA VAL A 55 -3.09 -10.37 2.18
C VAL A 55 -2.41 -9.79 0.95
N SER A 56 -2.16 -10.64 -0.04
CA SER A 56 -1.69 -10.27 -1.37
C SER A 56 -2.74 -10.60 -2.42
N PHE A 57 -2.64 -9.93 -3.56
CA PHE A 57 -3.55 -10.13 -4.68
C PHE A 57 -2.77 -10.53 -5.92
N ASP A 58 -3.13 -11.68 -6.48
CA ASP A 58 -2.83 -11.99 -7.87
C ASP A 58 -3.98 -11.41 -8.68
N TYR A 59 -3.70 -10.34 -9.42
CA TYR A 59 -4.73 -9.60 -10.15
C TYR A 59 -4.50 -9.52 -11.66
N GLY A 60 -3.63 -10.39 -12.18
CA GLY A 60 -3.20 -10.38 -13.57
C GLY A 60 -2.14 -9.32 -13.87
N GLN A 61 -1.32 -8.96 -12.87
CA GLN A 61 -0.14 -8.11 -13.09
C GLN A 61 0.85 -8.76 -14.06
N ARG A 62 1.68 -7.94 -14.72
CA ARG A 62 2.62 -8.38 -15.77
C ARG A 62 3.58 -9.50 -15.33
N HIS A 63 4.07 -9.45 -14.11
CA HIS A 63 4.98 -10.45 -13.57
C HIS A 63 4.65 -10.75 -12.11
N ASN A 64 4.69 -12.03 -11.75
CA ASN A 64 4.37 -12.50 -10.40
C ASN A 64 5.60 -12.53 -9.47
N SER A 65 6.74 -11.97 -9.89
CA SER A 65 7.96 -11.92 -9.07
C SER A 65 7.72 -11.17 -7.75
N GLU A 66 6.90 -10.12 -7.75
CA GLU A 66 6.48 -9.42 -6.53
C GLU A 66 5.70 -10.34 -5.55
N LEU A 67 4.86 -11.25 -6.06
CA LEU A 67 4.11 -12.21 -5.23
C LEU A 67 5.03 -13.27 -4.64
N VAL A 68 6.04 -13.70 -5.40
CA VAL A 68 7.09 -14.59 -4.89
C VAL A 68 7.84 -13.92 -3.74
N ALA A 69 8.22 -12.64 -3.91
CA ALA A 69 8.83 -11.85 -2.84
C ALA A 69 7.89 -11.67 -1.64
N ALA A 70 6.61 -11.33 -1.87
CA ALA A 70 5.62 -11.18 -0.81
C ALA A 70 5.48 -12.44 0.04
N LYS A 71 5.44 -13.61 -0.60
CA LYS A 71 5.39 -14.90 0.09
C LYS A 71 6.63 -15.16 0.95
N ALA A 72 7.82 -15.00 0.37
CA ALA A 72 9.08 -15.18 1.11
C ALA A 72 9.19 -14.21 2.30
N ILE A 73 8.78 -12.95 2.11
CA ILE A 73 8.78 -11.93 3.16
C ILE A 73 7.80 -12.30 4.27
N ALA A 74 6.59 -12.75 3.94
CA ALA A 74 5.60 -13.14 4.94
C ALA A 74 6.07 -14.37 5.75
N GLU A 75 6.68 -15.35 5.09
CA GLU A 75 7.29 -16.53 5.73
C GLU A 75 8.43 -16.11 6.68
N ASN A 76 9.38 -15.29 6.21
CA ASN A 76 10.48 -14.75 7.03
C ASN A 76 9.96 -13.92 8.20
N ALA A 77 8.87 -13.20 7.99
CA ALA A 77 8.22 -12.41 9.01
C ALA A 77 7.40 -13.27 10.00
N GLY A 78 7.17 -14.55 9.73
CA GLY A 78 6.39 -15.44 10.59
C GLY A 78 4.92 -15.03 10.73
N VAL A 79 4.31 -14.49 9.67
CA VAL A 79 2.90 -14.06 9.67
C VAL A 79 2.05 -14.99 8.81
N ASN A 80 0.76 -15.08 9.11
CA ASN A 80 -0.19 -15.74 8.21
C ASN A 80 -0.28 -14.96 6.91
N HIS A 81 -0.32 -15.64 5.77
CA HIS A 81 -0.38 -15.01 4.46
C HIS A 81 -1.47 -15.63 3.59
N ARG A 82 -2.30 -14.79 2.98
CA ARG A 82 -3.31 -15.19 2.00
C ARG A 82 -2.99 -14.52 0.68
N ILE A 83 -2.95 -15.30 -0.40
CA ILE A 83 -2.89 -14.79 -1.76
C ILE A 83 -4.27 -15.02 -2.38
N ILE A 84 -4.92 -13.94 -2.80
CA ILE A 84 -6.27 -13.96 -3.37
C ILE A 84 -6.17 -13.69 -4.87
N ASP A 85 -6.72 -14.58 -5.67
CA ASP A 85 -6.85 -14.43 -7.12
C ASP A 85 -8.08 -13.56 -7.43
N ILE A 86 -7.88 -12.46 -8.16
CA ILE A 86 -8.92 -11.52 -8.57
C ILE A 86 -8.68 -11.11 -10.01
N ASP A 87 -9.59 -11.41 -10.93
CA ASP A 87 -9.41 -11.02 -12.34
C ASP A 87 -9.74 -9.53 -12.61
N ILE A 88 -8.91 -8.62 -12.09
CA ILE A 88 -8.99 -7.18 -12.38
C ILE A 88 -8.52 -6.90 -13.80
N ALA A 89 -7.57 -7.68 -14.32
CA ALA A 89 -7.00 -7.49 -15.65
C ALA A 89 -8.06 -7.53 -16.77
N GLN A 90 -9.10 -8.36 -16.64
CA GLN A 90 -10.24 -8.37 -17.58
C GLN A 90 -10.98 -7.04 -17.72
N LEU A 91 -10.89 -6.14 -16.74
CA LEU A 91 -11.52 -4.81 -16.80
C LEU A 91 -10.75 -3.82 -17.69
N GLY A 92 -9.46 -4.07 -17.92
CA GLY A 92 -8.58 -3.23 -18.75
C GLY A 92 -8.34 -1.82 -18.18
N GLY A 93 -7.81 -0.93 -19.04
CA GLY A 93 -7.64 0.49 -18.72
C GLY A 93 -6.35 0.86 -17.98
N SER A 94 -5.38 -0.07 -17.87
CA SER A 94 -4.09 0.17 -17.22
C SER A 94 -2.94 -0.51 -17.93
N SER A 95 -1.79 0.17 -18.02
CA SER A 95 -0.54 -0.42 -18.52
C SER A 95 0.03 -1.50 -17.59
N LEU A 96 -0.40 -1.57 -16.34
CA LEU A 96 0.02 -2.61 -15.39
C LEU A 96 -0.71 -3.96 -15.58
N THR A 97 -1.84 -3.97 -16.28
CA THR A 97 -2.64 -5.17 -16.54
C THR A 97 -2.84 -5.45 -18.03
N ASP A 98 -2.64 -4.47 -18.91
CA ASP A 98 -2.69 -4.63 -20.37
C ASP A 98 -1.29 -4.66 -20.98
N TYR A 99 -0.91 -5.79 -21.58
CA TYR A 99 0.39 -6.00 -22.24
C TYR A 99 0.55 -5.22 -23.55
N SER A 100 -0.55 -4.73 -24.15
CA SER A 100 -0.51 -3.92 -25.38
C SER A 100 -0.14 -2.45 -25.10
N MET A 101 -0.31 -2.00 -23.85
CA MET A 101 0.02 -0.65 -23.43
C MET A 101 1.50 -0.55 -23.03
N ILE A 102 2.11 0.63 -23.22
CA ILE A 102 3.49 0.88 -22.79
C ILE A 102 3.46 1.39 -21.34
N VAL A 103 4.27 0.78 -20.47
CA VAL A 103 4.59 1.33 -19.15
C VAL A 103 5.58 2.47 -19.38
N PRO A 104 5.24 3.72 -19.03
CA PRO A 104 6.11 4.86 -19.29
C PRO A 104 7.42 4.74 -18.50
N ASP A 105 8.50 5.23 -19.11
CA ASP A 105 9.75 5.44 -18.39
C ASP A 105 9.56 6.51 -17.31
N GLY A 106 10.36 6.40 -16.27
CA GLY A 106 10.34 7.30 -15.14
C GLY A 106 10.76 8.70 -15.56
N ASP A 107 9.89 9.68 -15.33
CA ASP A 107 10.20 11.09 -15.57
C ASP A 107 10.38 11.78 -14.22
N THR A 108 11.64 12.01 -13.84
CA THR A 108 11.97 12.72 -12.60
C THR A 108 11.43 14.15 -12.58
N ASP A 109 11.14 14.73 -13.75
CA ASP A 109 10.66 16.10 -13.93
C ASP A 109 9.12 16.17 -13.97
N LYS A 110 8.39 15.04 -13.96
CA LYS A 110 6.92 14.99 -13.83
C LYS A 110 6.40 15.28 -12.43
N PHE A 111 7.28 15.41 -11.45
CA PHE A 111 6.93 15.78 -10.08
C PHE A 111 7.34 17.23 -9.74
N PRO A 112 7.01 18.27 -10.54
CA PRO A 112 7.23 19.62 -10.08
C PRO A 112 6.25 19.90 -8.93
N ASP A 113 6.58 20.87 -8.07
CA ASP A 113 5.79 21.41 -6.96
C ASP A 113 4.42 22.02 -7.40
N LYS A 114 3.64 21.34 -8.25
CA LYS A 114 2.27 21.71 -8.58
C LYS A 114 1.42 21.52 -7.34
N LYS A 115 0.65 22.55 -6.97
CA LYS A 115 -0.39 22.45 -5.94
C LYS A 115 -1.31 21.27 -6.30
N ARG A 116 -1.33 20.26 -5.43
CA ARG A 116 -1.75 18.87 -5.70
C ARG A 116 -3.25 18.63 -5.58
N ASP A 117 -4.03 19.70 -5.47
CA ASP A 117 -5.47 19.64 -5.15
C ASP A 117 -6.38 19.65 -6.40
N GLU A 118 -5.82 19.87 -7.59
CA GLU A 118 -6.56 19.85 -8.85
C GLU A 118 -6.36 18.48 -9.54
N ILE A 119 -7.36 17.60 -9.46
CA ILE A 119 -7.40 16.36 -10.24
C ILE A 119 -7.74 16.74 -11.68
N ASP A 120 -6.72 16.87 -12.51
CA ASP A 120 -6.84 16.90 -13.96
C ASP A 120 -6.86 15.45 -14.48
N ASN A 121 -7.80 15.10 -15.37
CA ASN A 121 -7.84 13.77 -15.98
C ASN A 121 -6.55 13.48 -16.78
N ASP A 122 -5.91 14.51 -17.33
CA ASP A 122 -4.63 14.38 -18.02
C ASP A 122 -3.44 14.16 -17.06
N ALA A 123 -3.66 14.26 -15.73
CA ALA A 123 -2.65 14.03 -14.69
C ALA A 123 -2.68 12.62 -14.08
N ILE A 124 -3.71 11.80 -14.36
CA ILE A 124 -3.75 10.41 -13.86
C ILE A 124 -2.90 9.54 -14.80
N PRO A 125 -1.86 8.86 -14.31
CA PRO A 125 -0.96 8.08 -15.15
C PRO A 125 -1.66 6.83 -15.68
N ASN A 126 -1.26 6.38 -16.87
CA ASN A 126 -1.80 5.16 -17.48
C ASN A 126 -1.48 3.86 -16.70
N THR A 127 -0.62 3.95 -15.66
CA THR A 127 -0.35 2.89 -14.69
C THR A 127 -1.43 2.78 -13.61
N TYR A 128 -2.42 3.68 -13.59
CA TYR A 128 -3.60 3.59 -12.75
C TYR A 128 -4.42 2.36 -13.13
N VAL A 129 -4.68 1.47 -12.17
CA VAL A 129 -5.63 0.37 -12.33
C VAL A 129 -6.96 0.83 -11.71
N PRO A 130 -8.04 0.99 -12.51
CA PRO A 130 -9.28 1.58 -12.04
C PRO A 130 -9.83 0.97 -10.75
N ALA A 131 -9.99 1.79 -9.71
CA ALA A 131 -10.55 1.45 -8.40
C ALA A 131 -9.88 0.25 -7.69
N ARG A 132 -8.63 -0.08 -8.05
CA ARG A 132 -7.93 -1.26 -7.53
C ARG A 132 -7.86 -1.27 -6.00
N ASN A 133 -7.53 -0.14 -5.36
CA ASN A 133 -7.46 -0.13 -3.89
C ASN A 133 -8.83 -0.31 -3.24
N THR A 134 -9.92 0.06 -3.92
CA THR A 134 -11.28 -0.20 -3.42
C THR A 134 -11.59 -1.68 -3.39
N ILE A 135 -11.18 -2.41 -4.44
CA ILE A 135 -11.32 -3.87 -4.50
C ILE A 135 -10.43 -4.52 -3.44
N PHE A 136 -9.18 -4.07 -3.30
CA PHE A 136 -8.26 -4.62 -2.31
C PHE A 136 -8.76 -4.40 -0.88
N LEU A 137 -9.24 -3.21 -0.56
CA LEU A 137 -9.79 -2.90 0.76
C LEU A 137 -11.08 -3.69 1.05
N SER A 138 -11.92 -3.99 0.03
CA SER A 138 -13.13 -4.80 0.24
C SER A 138 -12.81 -6.26 0.56
N TYR A 139 -11.79 -6.84 -0.07
CA TYR A 139 -11.29 -8.16 0.31
C TYR A 139 -10.59 -8.15 1.67
N ALA A 140 -9.79 -7.13 1.97
CA ALA A 140 -9.16 -6.97 3.28
C ALA A 140 -10.19 -6.87 4.40
N LEU A 141 -11.31 -6.19 4.14
CA LEU A 141 -12.46 -6.10 5.06
C LEU A 141 -13.06 -7.47 5.35
N ALA A 142 -13.29 -8.28 4.31
CA ALA A 142 -13.77 -9.65 4.48
C ALA A 142 -12.77 -10.54 5.24
N VAL A 143 -11.46 -10.37 4.99
CA VAL A 143 -10.42 -11.08 5.76
C VAL A 143 -10.44 -10.64 7.22
N ALA A 144 -10.59 -9.34 7.49
CA ALA A 144 -10.61 -8.79 8.84
C ALA A 144 -11.77 -9.36 9.67
N GLU A 145 -12.96 -9.50 9.08
CA GLU A 145 -14.13 -10.15 9.69
C GLU A 145 -13.85 -11.60 10.13
N VAL A 146 -13.16 -12.39 9.29
CA VAL A 146 -12.93 -13.82 9.59
C VAL A 146 -11.68 -14.07 10.43
N THR A 147 -10.85 -13.04 10.68
CA THR A 147 -9.66 -13.13 11.54
C THR A 147 -9.80 -12.33 12.83
N ASP A 148 -11.00 -11.82 13.13
CA ASP A 148 -11.26 -10.93 14.28
C ASP A 148 -10.26 -9.75 14.34
N SER A 149 -9.95 -9.17 13.17
CA SER A 149 -9.06 -8.01 13.06
C SER A 149 -9.87 -6.72 13.06
N ASN A 150 -9.49 -5.81 13.95
CA ASN A 150 -10.11 -4.47 14.01
C ASN A 150 -9.26 -3.42 13.26
N HIS A 151 -8.16 -3.84 12.63
CA HIS A 151 -7.29 -2.95 11.87
C HIS A 151 -7.00 -3.50 10.49
N ILE A 152 -7.01 -2.63 9.48
CA ILE A 152 -6.48 -2.89 8.15
C ILE A 152 -5.35 -1.89 7.91
N VAL A 153 -4.17 -2.39 7.53
CA VAL A 153 -3.00 -1.58 7.22
C VAL A 153 -2.77 -1.59 5.71
N ILE A 154 -2.65 -0.40 5.12
CA ILE A 154 -2.39 -0.22 3.70
C ILE A 154 -1.28 0.84 3.50
N GLY A 155 -0.30 0.51 2.64
CA GLY A 155 0.87 1.35 2.36
C GLY A 155 0.63 2.44 1.32
N VAL A 156 -0.48 3.18 1.40
CA VAL A 156 -0.70 4.36 0.55
C VAL A 156 0.08 5.56 1.11
N SER A 157 0.56 6.42 0.20
CA SER A 157 1.16 7.72 0.52
C SER A 157 0.35 8.82 -0.19
N SER A 158 0.40 10.05 0.31
CA SER A 158 -0.01 11.28 -0.39
C SER A 158 1.15 12.24 -0.67
N VAL A 159 2.37 11.88 -0.28
CA VAL A 159 3.60 12.65 -0.56
C VAL A 159 4.23 12.21 -1.88
N ASP A 160 4.22 10.91 -2.17
CA ASP A 160 4.82 10.34 -3.39
C ASP A 160 3.78 9.67 -4.31
N TYR A 161 2.50 10.02 -4.17
CA TYR A 161 1.45 9.43 -4.98
C TYR A 161 1.41 10.01 -6.39
N SER A 162 1.29 9.13 -7.37
CA SER A 162 1.19 9.48 -8.79
C SER A 162 -0.20 10.01 -9.16
N GLY A 163 -0.88 10.75 -8.28
CA GLY A 163 -2.22 11.31 -8.55
C GLY A 163 -3.39 10.32 -8.42
N TYR A 164 -3.16 9.09 -7.92
CA TYR A 164 -4.22 8.09 -7.77
C TYR A 164 -5.31 8.54 -6.77
N PRO A 165 -6.60 8.59 -7.18
CA PRO A 165 -7.67 9.11 -6.33
C PRO A 165 -7.97 8.21 -5.13
N ASP A 166 -7.66 6.93 -5.22
CA ASP A 166 -7.90 5.88 -4.22
C ASP A 166 -6.72 5.69 -3.23
N CYS A 167 -5.82 6.68 -3.15
CA CYS A 167 -4.74 6.77 -2.16
C CYS A 167 -4.90 7.95 -1.19
N ARG A 168 -5.94 8.78 -1.39
CA ARG A 168 -6.15 10.05 -0.67
C ARG A 168 -6.73 9.85 0.74
N PRO A 169 -6.35 10.66 1.74
CA PRO A 169 -6.87 10.56 3.11
C PRO A 169 -8.40 10.55 3.21
N GLU A 170 -9.08 11.41 2.45
CA GLU A 170 -10.53 11.54 2.38
C GLU A 170 -11.20 10.28 1.81
N TYR A 171 -10.56 9.62 0.85
CA TYR A 171 -11.03 8.35 0.33
C TYR A 171 -10.90 7.25 1.40
N ILE A 172 -9.75 7.17 2.08
CA ILE A 172 -9.51 6.21 3.17
C ILE A 172 -10.52 6.40 4.30
N ALA A 173 -10.78 7.66 4.70
CA ALA A 173 -11.78 7.98 5.72
C ALA A 173 -13.20 7.58 5.29
N ALA A 174 -13.58 7.85 4.03
CA ALA A 174 -14.87 7.46 3.49
C ALA A 174 -15.03 5.93 3.44
N PHE A 175 -13.99 5.20 3.02
CA PHE A 175 -14.01 3.74 3.01
C PHE A 175 -14.14 3.17 4.43
N GLN A 176 -13.37 3.70 5.40
CA GLN A 176 -13.46 3.26 6.80
C GLN A 176 -14.87 3.48 7.37
N HIS A 177 -15.50 4.62 7.07
CA HIS A 177 -16.87 4.88 7.49
C HIS A 177 -17.83 3.85 6.90
N MET A 178 -17.76 3.60 5.59
CA MET A 178 -18.56 2.58 4.92
C MET A 178 -18.32 1.18 5.52
N ALA A 179 -17.07 0.79 5.74
CA ALA A 179 -16.70 -0.51 6.28
C ALA A 179 -17.33 -0.78 7.65
N ASN A 180 -17.40 0.25 8.51
CA ASN A 180 -18.04 0.16 9.82
C ASN A 180 -19.58 0.08 9.76
N LEU A 181 -20.20 0.51 8.67
CA LEU A 181 -21.64 0.32 8.42
C LEU A 181 -21.94 -1.06 7.82
N ALA A 182 -20.97 -1.66 7.11
CA ALA A 182 -21.17 -2.84 6.28
C ALA A 182 -20.87 -4.18 6.98
N THR A 183 -20.25 -4.15 8.17
CA THR A 183 -19.72 -5.34 8.85
C THR A 183 -20.48 -5.67 10.13
N LYS A 184 -20.57 -6.97 10.45
CA LYS A 184 -21.05 -7.45 11.75
C LYS A 184 -20.17 -6.88 12.87
N ALA A 185 -18.86 -6.86 12.67
CA ALA A 185 -17.91 -6.28 13.62
C ALA A 185 -18.28 -4.82 13.92
N GLY A 186 -18.43 -3.98 12.89
CA GLY A 186 -18.81 -2.58 13.02
C GLY A 186 -20.14 -2.39 13.77
N VAL A 187 -21.22 -3.05 13.32
CA VAL A 187 -22.56 -2.86 13.93
C VAL A 187 -22.71 -3.46 15.33
N THR A 188 -21.78 -4.33 15.76
CA THR A 188 -21.75 -4.90 17.12
C THR A 188 -20.75 -4.21 18.06
N GLY A 189 -20.15 -3.10 17.62
CA GLY A 189 -19.28 -2.25 18.44
C GLY A 189 -17.77 -2.50 18.27
N HIS A 190 -17.37 -3.49 17.48
CA HIS A 190 -15.97 -3.75 17.12
C HIS A 190 -15.61 -2.95 15.87
N HIS A 191 -15.40 -1.65 16.08
CA HIS A 191 -15.12 -0.73 14.99
C HIS A 191 -13.75 -1.01 14.36
N LEU A 192 -13.75 -1.06 13.03
CA LEU A 192 -12.58 -1.19 12.19
C LEU A 192 -11.88 0.16 12.02
N SER A 193 -10.55 0.15 12.07
CA SER A 193 -9.70 1.28 11.74
C SER A 193 -8.78 0.94 10.55
N ILE A 194 -8.73 1.82 9.56
CA ILE A 194 -7.76 1.75 8.46
C ILE A 194 -6.55 2.58 8.84
N GLN A 195 -5.38 1.98 8.70
CA GLN A 195 -4.09 2.49 9.13
C GLN A 195 -3.24 2.74 7.89
N THR A 196 -2.82 3.99 7.71
CA THR A 196 -2.00 4.44 6.58
C THR A 196 -0.69 5.04 7.07
N PRO A 197 0.22 4.22 7.64
CA PRO A 197 1.41 4.72 8.33
C PRO A 197 2.37 5.52 7.43
N LEU A 198 2.22 5.41 6.10
CA LEU A 198 3.05 6.07 5.10
C LEU A 198 2.39 7.31 4.48
N GLN A 199 1.16 7.65 4.89
CA GLN A 199 0.33 8.67 4.24
C GLN A 199 1.07 10.01 4.06
N GLN A 200 1.81 10.43 5.09
CA GLN A 200 2.50 11.71 5.15
C GLN A 200 4.03 11.57 5.10
N LEU A 201 4.55 10.40 4.77
CA LEU A 201 5.99 10.15 4.69
C LEU A 201 6.47 10.26 3.25
N SER A 202 7.61 10.91 3.07
CA SER A 202 8.43 10.79 1.87
C SER A 202 9.00 9.38 1.74
N LYS A 203 9.54 9.05 0.55
CA LYS A 203 10.19 7.76 0.31
C LYS A 203 11.39 7.54 1.21
N ALA A 204 12.17 8.59 1.48
CA ALA A 204 13.31 8.54 2.39
C ALA A 204 12.85 8.20 3.82
N GLU A 205 11.85 8.91 4.34
CA GLU A 205 11.28 8.64 5.67
C GLU A 205 10.63 7.25 5.75
N THR A 206 10.02 6.78 4.66
CA THR A 206 9.48 5.41 4.57
C THR A 206 10.59 4.36 4.68
N ILE A 207 11.73 4.59 4.03
CA ILE A 207 12.92 3.72 4.11
C ILE A 207 13.49 3.74 5.51
N GLU A 208 13.69 4.91 6.11
CA GLU A 208 14.17 5.07 7.48
C GLU A 208 13.24 4.35 8.47
N LEU A 209 11.93 4.48 8.29
CA LEU A 209 10.93 3.80 9.10
C LEU A 209 11.09 2.28 9.01
N GLY A 210 11.19 1.70 7.82
CA GLY A 210 11.35 0.25 7.69
C GLY A 210 12.69 -0.24 8.24
N LEU A 211 13.78 0.49 8.03
CA LEU A 211 15.08 0.18 8.62
C LEU A 211 15.02 0.17 10.15
N SER A 212 14.26 1.08 10.77
CA SER A 212 14.05 1.12 12.22
C SER A 212 13.36 -0.14 12.77
N PHE A 213 12.59 -0.86 11.93
CA PHE A 213 11.97 -2.15 12.24
C PHE A 213 12.75 -3.36 11.73
N GLY A 214 13.94 -3.16 11.17
CA GLY A 214 14.79 -4.24 10.64
C GLY A 214 14.31 -4.82 9.32
N VAL A 215 13.63 -4.02 8.48
CA VAL A 215 13.28 -4.44 7.11
C VAL A 215 14.55 -4.66 6.30
N ASP A 216 14.67 -5.83 5.69
CA ASP A 216 15.66 -6.11 4.65
C ASP A 216 15.08 -5.74 3.27
N TYR A 217 15.40 -4.54 2.80
CA TYR A 217 14.92 -4.06 1.51
C TYR A 217 15.49 -4.80 0.30
N GLY A 218 16.54 -5.60 0.46
CA GLY A 218 17.09 -6.44 -0.61
C GLY A 218 16.13 -7.57 -1.03
N GLN A 219 15.16 -7.91 -0.17
CA GLN A 219 14.13 -8.91 -0.47
C GLN A 219 12.91 -8.34 -1.20
N THR A 220 12.83 -7.00 -1.32
CA THR A 220 11.63 -6.32 -1.83
C THR A 220 11.70 -6.05 -3.33
N ILE A 221 10.56 -6.16 -4.02
CA ILE A 221 10.46 -5.89 -5.46
C ILE A 221 9.44 -4.77 -5.68
N SER A 222 9.91 -3.60 -6.13
CA SER A 222 9.06 -2.44 -6.40
C SER A 222 8.81 -2.20 -7.89
N CYS A 223 9.66 -2.74 -8.78
CA CYS A 223 9.67 -2.41 -10.20
C CYS A 223 8.41 -2.91 -10.93
N TYR A 224 7.78 -2.04 -11.73
CA TYR A 224 6.62 -2.39 -12.56
C TYR A 224 6.94 -3.38 -13.69
N GLN A 225 8.22 -3.53 -14.02
CA GLN A 225 8.73 -4.33 -15.12
C GLN A 225 9.88 -5.22 -14.64
N ALA A 226 9.80 -5.71 -13.39
CA ALA A 226 10.77 -6.66 -12.87
C ALA A 226 10.74 -7.94 -13.72
N ASP A 227 11.89 -8.54 -13.98
CA ASP A 227 11.93 -9.81 -14.72
C ASP A 227 11.40 -10.98 -13.86
N ALA A 228 11.38 -12.18 -14.42
CA ALA A 228 10.94 -13.39 -13.72
C ALA A 228 11.80 -13.74 -12.48
N ASN A 229 13.04 -13.23 -12.41
CA ASN A 229 13.93 -13.41 -11.27
C ASN A 229 13.84 -12.25 -10.25
N GLY A 230 13.02 -11.23 -10.53
CA GLY A 230 12.86 -10.05 -9.68
C GLY A 230 13.89 -8.94 -9.93
N LEU A 231 14.68 -9.01 -11.00
CA LEU A 231 15.62 -7.95 -11.35
C LEU A 231 14.85 -6.73 -11.86
N ALA A 232 15.09 -5.57 -11.24
CA ALA A 232 14.40 -4.32 -11.55
C ALA A 232 14.88 -3.72 -12.88
N CYS A 233 13.97 -3.18 -13.71
CA CYS A 233 14.32 -2.61 -15.01
C CYS A 233 15.19 -1.34 -14.94
N GLY A 234 15.22 -0.65 -13.79
CA GLY A 234 16.05 0.55 -13.60
C GLY A 234 15.56 1.80 -14.34
N SER A 235 14.49 1.75 -15.14
CA SER A 235 13.98 2.91 -15.89
C SER A 235 12.59 3.40 -15.47
N CYS A 236 11.70 2.53 -14.97
CA CYS A 236 10.32 2.93 -14.66
C CYS A 236 10.22 3.89 -13.46
N ASP A 237 9.08 4.60 -13.34
CA ASP A 237 8.79 5.53 -12.23
C ASP A 237 9.09 4.93 -10.86
N SER A 238 8.66 3.69 -10.60
CA SER A 238 8.90 3.02 -9.33
C SER A 238 10.39 2.81 -9.03
N CYS A 239 11.21 2.51 -10.05
CA CYS A 239 12.67 2.40 -9.90
C CYS A 239 13.33 3.77 -9.68
N ALA A 240 12.82 4.83 -10.31
CA ALA A 240 13.32 6.19 -10.11
C ALA A 240 13.04 6.66 -8.68
N LEU A 241 11.79 6.57 -8.23
CA LEU A 241 11.38 6.96 -6.87
C LEU A 241 12.12 6.17 -5.80
N ARG A 242 12.30 4.86 -6.00
CA ARG A 242 13.04 4.02 -5.06
C ARG A 242 14.50 4.46 -4.92
N ARG A 243 15.22 4.64 -6.03
CA ARG A 243 16.63 5.09 -6.01
C ARG A 243 16.77 6.46 -5.36
N GLN A 244 15.87 7.38 -5.70
CA GLN A 244 15.84 8.71 -5.10
C GLN A 244 15.61 8.63 -3.58
N GLY A 245 14.67 7.80 -3.13
CA GLY A 245 14.39 7.59 -1.72
C GLY A 245 15.61 7.05 -0.95
N PHE A 246 16.30 6.03 -1.49
CA PHE A 246 17.53 5.50 -0.87
C PHE A 246 18.65 6.55 -0.82
N ALA A 247 18.84 7.28 -1.92
CA ALA A 247 19.83 8.35 -1.97
C ALA A 247 19.54 9.46 -0.95
N GLN A 248 18.27 9.87 -0.81
CA GLN A 248 17.84 10.89 0.15
C GLN A 248 17.93 10.41 1.61
N ALA A 249 17.65 9.13 1.88
CA ALA A 249 17.84 8.51 3.20
C ALA A 249 19.32 8.31 3.58
N GLY A 250 20.25 8.53 2.64
CA GLY A 250 21.69 8.30 2.87
C GLY A 250 22.04 6.81 3.03
N VAL A 251 21.23 5.90 2.47
CA VAL A 251 21.40 4.44 2.56
C VAL A 251 21.64 3.88 1.17
N ALA A 252 22.53 2.88 1.06
CA ALA A 252 22.76 2.21 -0.20
C ALA A 252 21.50 1.45 -0.66
N ASP A 253 21.11 1.63 -1.92
CA ASP A 253 19.99 0.90 -2.52
C ASP A 253 20.37 -0.56 -2.75
N PRO A 254 19.73 -1.54 -2.07
CA PRO A 254 20.07 -2.96 -2.20
C PRO A 254 19.42 -3.62 -3.42
N THR A 255 18.74 -2.86 -4.29
CA THR A 255 18.02 -3.42 -5.44
C THR A 255 18.97 -4.03 -6.46
N HIS A 256 18.64 -5.25 -6.90
CA HIS A 256 19.30 -5.86 -8.05
C HIS A 256 18.64 -5.38 -9.34
N TYR A 257 19.38 -4.62 -10.15
CA TYR A 257 18.92 -4.12 -11.43
C TYR A 257 19.30 -5.07 -12.57
N GLN A 258 18.51 -5.03 -13.64
CA GLN A 258 18.86 -5.64 -14.91
C GLN A 258 20.15 -4.97 -15.45
N PRO A 259 21.02 -5.74 -16.13
CA PRO A 259 22.28 -5.24 -16.68
C PRO A 259 22.10 -4.24 -17.83
#